data_AF-A0A2I0LB39-F1
#
_entry.id   AF-A0A2I0LB39-F1
#
_cell.length_a   1.000
_cell.length_b   1.000
_cell.length_c   1.000
_cell.angle_alpha   90.00
_cell.angle_beta   90.00
_cell.angle_gamma   90.00
#
_symmetry.space_group_name_H-M   'P 1'
#
loop_
_entity.id
_entity.type
_entity.pdbx_description
1 polymer ?
#
loop_
_entity_poly.entity_id
_entity_poly.type
_entity_poly.pdbx_seq_one_letter_code
_entity_poly.pdbx_strand_id
1 'polypeptide(L)'
;MAGSEFVEVLVGVGSARIRDLFKRAKVNKPSVIFIDEIDALATRRQGIFKESTDQLYNAGTQERETTLNQLLIELDGFDTGKGVIFLAATNRRDLLDPALLRPGRFDRKVCFSS
;
A
#
# COMPACT_ATOMS: atom_id res chain seq x y z
N MET A 1 2.18 -5.33 14.82
CA MET A 1 1.28 -6.01 13.87
C MET A 1 2.15 -6.68 12.83
N ALA A 2 1.99 -7.99 12.65
CA ALA A 2 2.79 -8.77 11.70
C ALA A 2 2.17 -8.69 10.29
N GLY A 3 3.01 -8.63 9.25
CA GLY A 3 2.58 -8.55 7.84
C GLY A 3 1.71 -9.72 7.36
N SER A 4 1.56 -10.78 8.16
CA SER A 4 0.74 -11.95 7.87
C SER A 4 -0.77 -11.74 8.01
N GLU A 5 -1.24 -10.63 8.61
CA GLU A 5 -2.69 -10.34 8.71
C GLU A 5 -3.30 -9.79 7.40
N PHE A 6 -2.46 -9.63 6.35
CA PHE A 6 -2.84 -9.02 5.08
C PHE A 6 -3.34 -9.99 4.01
N VAL A 7 -3.40 -11.30 4.28
CA VAL A 7 -3.85 -12.30 3.29
C VAL A 7 -5.07 -13.05 3.80
N GLU A 8 -6.21 -12.35 3.85
CA GLU A 8 -7.53 -13.00 3.87
C GLU A 8 -8.23 -12.68 2.54
N VAL A 9 -8.56 -13.73 1.81
CA VAL A 9 -9.20 -13.69 0.47
C VAL A 9 -10.66 -13.28 0.61
N LEU A 10 -10.92 -11.98 0.79
CA LEU A 10 -12.25 -11.39 0.73
C LEU A 10 -12.18 -10.11 -0.11
N VAL A 11 -12.70 -10.20 -1.33
CA VAL A 11 -12.71 -9.11 -2.32
C VAL A 11 -13.28 -7.82 -1.71
N GLY A 12 -12.49 -6.76 -1.69
CA GLY A 12 -12.89 -5.42 -1.20
C GLY A 12 -12.55 -5.14 0.27
N VAL A 13 -12.04 -6.13 1.01
CA VAL A 13 -11.62 -5.93 2.41
C VAL A 13 -10.36 -5.07 2.50
N GLY A 14 -9.43 -5.20 1.57
CA GLY A 14 -8.19 -4.41 1.56
C GLY A 14 -8.42 -2.89 1.52
N SER A 15 -9.23 -2.40 0.56
CA SER A 15 -9.53 -0.97 0.45
C SER A 15 -10.28 -0.41 1.67
N ALA A 16 -11.24 -1.16 2.22
CA ALA A 16 -11.94 -0.77 3.44
C ALA A 16 -11.00 -0.68 4.64
N ARG A 17 -10.10 -1.67 4.80
CA ARG A 17 -9.08 -1.69 5.85
C ARG A 17 -8.13 -0.49 5.75
N ILE A 18 -7.69 -0.10 4.55
CA ILE A 18 -6.86 1.10 4.35
C ILE A 18 -7.61 2.35 4.81
N ARG A 19 -8.87 2.52 4.38
CA ARG A 19 -9.68 3.68 4.80
C ARG A 19 -9.84 3.75 6.32
N ASP A 20 -10.13 2.62 6.95
CA ASP A 20 -10.28 2.53 8.40
C ASP A 20 -8.98 2.77 9.15
N LEU A 21 -7.84 2.29 8.63
CA LEU A 21 -6.51 2.54 9.18
C LEU A 21 -6.21 4.03 9.26
N PHE A 22 -6.37 4.75 8.14
CA PHE A 22 -6.15 6.20 8.09
C PHE A 22 -7.17 6.96 8.95
N LYS A 23 -8.44 6.53 8.98
CA LYS A 23 -9.47 7.12 9.84
C LYS A 23 -9.12 6.98 11.32
N ARG A 24 -8.74 5.78 11.77
CA ARG A 24 -8.33 5.52 13.17
C ARG A 24 -7.10 6.34 13.55
N ALA A 25 -6.09 6.40 12.68
CA ALA A 25 -4.91 7.21 12.92
C ALA A 25 -5.24 8.71 13.03
N LYS A 26 -6.15 9.22 12.17
CA LYS A 26 -6.61 10.62 12.20
C LYS A 26 -7.39 10.96 13.48
N VAL A 27 -8.12 10.01 14.07
CA VAL A 27 -8.85 10.20 15.34
C VAL A 27 -7.90 10.14 16.54
N ASN A 28 -6.93 9.22 16.52
CA ASN A 28 -6.02 8.97 17.65
C ASN A 28 -4.72 9.78 17.59
N LYS A 29 -4.77 11.05 17.17
CA LYS A 29 -3.58 11.88 17.07
C LYS A 29 -2.99 12.19 18.47
N PRO A 30 -1.66 12.20 18.65
CA PRO A 30 -0.63 11.92 17.64
C PRO A 30 -0.47 10.41 17.39
N SER A 31 -0.33 10.01 16.13
CA SER A 31 -0.21 8.58 15.76
C SER A 31 0.78 8.32 14.62
N VAL A 32 1.25 7.08 14.54
CA VAL A 32 2.12 6.61 13.46
C VAL A 32 1.47 5.41 12.81
N ILE A 33 1.36 5.44 11.48
CA ILE A 33 1.00 4.30 10.66
C ILE A 33 2.30 3.71 10.12
N PHE A 34 2.54 2.42 10.39
CA PHE A 34 3.69 1.70 9.87
C PHE A 34 3.23 0.50 9.05
N ILE A 35 3.71 0.38 7.81
CA ILE A 35 3.49 -0.77 6.93
C ILE A 35 4.84 -1.39 6.58
N ASP A 36 5.08 -2.58 7.09
CA ASP A 36 6.22 -3.39 6.65
C ASP A 36 5.88 -4.15 5.36
N GLU A 37 6.91 -4.53 4.60
CA GLU A 37 6.77 -5.27 3.33
C GLU A 37 5.72 -4.66 2.38
N ILE A 38 5.76 -3.33 2.20
CA ILE A 38 4.76 -2.62 1.37
C ILE A 38 4.75 -3.10 -0.09
N ASP A 39 5.82 -3.74 -0.56
CA ASP A 39 5.89 -4.40 -1.87
C ASP A 39 4.87 -5.55 -2.01
N ALA A 40 4.46 -6.22 -0.94
CA ALA A 40 3.39 -7.21 -0.99
C ALA A 40 2.04 -6.59 -1.43
N LEU A 41 1.80 -5.33 -1.08
CA LEU A 41 0.61 -4.56 -1.45
C LEU A 41 0.81 -3.72 -2.72
N ALA A 42 2.05 -3.34 -3.01
CA ALA A 42 2.39 -2.33 -4.02
C ALA A 42 3.35 -2.84 -5.09
N THR A 43 3.27 -4.11 -5.45
CA THR A 43 4.04 -4.67 -6.56
C THR A 43 3.62 -4.02 -7.89
N ARG A 44 4.62 -3.66 -8.70
CA ARG A 44 4.49 -3.05 -10.02
C ARG A 44 3.61 -3.92 -10.90
N ARG A 45 2.71 -3.27 -11.64
CA ARG A 45 1.81 -3.79 -12.69
C ARG A 45 2.52 -4.49 -13.86
N GLN A 46 3.79 -4.88 -13.74
CA GLN A 46 4.60 -5.31 -14.86
C GLN A 46 4.12 -6.67 -15.37
N GLY A 47 3.17 -6.66 -16.30
CA GLY A 47 3.18 -7.43 -17.56
C GLY A 47 3.51 -8.92 -17.57
N ILE A 48 3.52 -9.63 -16.44
CA ILE A 48 3.86 -11.06 -16.37
C ILE A 48 2.71 -11.96 -16.85
N PHE A 49 1.56 -11.40 -17.25
CA PHE A 49 0.48 -12.19 -17.87
C PHE A 49 0.06 -11.61 -19.22
N LYS A 50 1.03 -11.52 -20.15
CA LYS A 50 0.71 -11.88 -21.53
C LYS A 50 0.40 -13.39 -21.53
N GLU A 51 -0.82 -13.75 -21.89
CA GLU A 51 -1.21 -15.08 -22.40
C GLU A 51 -1.41 -16.25 -21.41
N SER A 52 -2.15 -16.06 -20.31
CA SER A 52 -2.83 -17.21 -19.68
C SER A 52 -4.30 -16.92 -19.43
N THR A 53 -5.13 -17.54 -20.26
CA THR A 53 -6.60 -17.50 -20.34
C THR A 53 -7.28 -18.17 -19.15
N ASP A 54 -6.95 -17.80 -17.91
CA ASP A 54 -7.63 -18.33 -16.72
C ASP A 54 -8.35 -17.20 -15.96
N GLN A 55 -9.67 -17.12 -16.16
CA GLN A 55 -10.57 -16.09 -15.60
C GLN A 55 -10.53 -15.99 -14.06
N LEU A 56 -10.04 -17.02 -13.37
CA LEU A 56 -9.96 -17.06 -11.90
C LEU A 56 -8.77 -16.26 -11.33
N TYR A 57 -7.70 -16.04 -12.11
CA TYR A 57 -6.52 -15.27 -11.69
C TYR A 57 -6.71 -13.75 -11.74
N ASN A 58 -7.79 -13.27 -12.37
CA ASN A 58 -8.08 -11.84 -12.50
C ASN A 58 -8.60 -11.22 -11.20
N ALA A 59 -9.34 -11.96 -10.36
CA ALA A 59 -10.00 -11.38 -9.19
C ALA A 59 -9.01 -10.94 -8.09
N GLY A 60 -8.00 -11.76 -7.77
CA GLY A 60 -7.00 -11.43 -6.75
C GLY A 60 -6.07 -10.29 -7.17
N THR A 61 -5.73 -10.23 -8.46
CA THR A 61 -4.96 -9.11 -9.04
C THR A 61 -5.76 -7.82 -8.98
N GLN A 62 -7.04 -7.86 -9.35
CA GLN A 62 -7.94 -6.71 -9.30
C GLN A 62 -8.16 -6.20 -7.86
N GLU A 63 -8.24 -7.09 -6.87
CA GLU A 63 -8.36 -6.69 -5.46
C GLU A 63 -7.10 -5.95 -4.96
N ARG A 64 -5.92 -6.48 -5.27
CA ARG A 64 -4.64 -5.83 -4.92
C ARG A 64 -4.53 -4.47 -5.56
N GLU A 65 -4.89 -4.34 -6.84
CA GLU A 65 -4.93 -3.04 -7.52
C GLU A 65 -5.90 -2.07 -6.87
N THR A 66 -7.09 -2.52 -6.49
CA THR A 66 -8.09 -1.68 -5.82
C THR A 66 -7.61 -1.23 -4.44
N THR A 67 -6.91 -2.10 -3.72
CA THR A 67 -6.31 -1.79 -2.41
C THR A 67 -5.16 -0.80 -2.55
N LEU A 68 -4.27 -1.00 -3.52
CA LEU A 68 -3.18 -0.07 -3.85
C LEU A 68 -3.73 1.30 -4.23
N ASN A 69 -4.71 1.37 -5.12
CA ASN A 69 -5.33 2.64 -5.52
C ASN A 69 -5.94 3.39 -4.33
N GLN A 70 -6.59 2.68 -3.41
CA GLN A 70 -7.11 3.30 -2.19
C GLN A 70 -6.00 3.84 -1.28
N LEU A 71 -4.86 3.14 -1.17
CA LEU A 71 -3.69 3.65 -0.47
C LEU A 71 -3.14 4.91 -1.13
N LEU A 72 -3.07 4.94 -2.47
CA LEU A 72 -2.64 6.13 -3.22
C LEU A 72 -3.55 7.34 -2.95
N ILE A 73 -4.86 7.13 -2.90
CA ILE A 73 -5.85 8.19 -2.59
C ILE A 73 -5.64 8.74 -1.18
N GLU A 74 -5.45 7.87 -0.18
CA GLU A 74 -5.21 8.33 1.19
C GLU A 74 -3.89 9.10 1.31
N LEU A 75 -2.84 8.70 0.57
CA LEU A 75 -1.54 9.38 0.55
C LEU A 75 -1.59 10.73 -0.20
N ASP A 76 -2.30 10.83 -1.33
CA ASP A 76 -2.44 12.09 -2.08
C ASP A 76 -3.19 13.17 -1.27
N GLY A 77 -4.11 12.76 -0.39
CA GLY A 77 -4.81 13.64 0.54
C GLY A 77 -4.16 13.73 1.93
N PHE A 78 -2.97 13.17 2.12
CA PHE A 78 -2.32 13.09 3.42
C PHE A 78 -1.57 14.38 3.75
N ASP A 79 -1.80 14.90 4.95
CA ASP A 79 -1.18 16.12 5.43
C ASP A 79 -0.37 15.79 6.69
N THR A 80 0.95 15.80 6.53
CA THR A 80 1.92 15.50 7.60
C THR A 80 1.90 16.51 8.73
N GLY A 81 1.31 17.70 8.52
CA GLY A 81 1.15 18.74 9.54
C GLY A 81 0.07 18.42 10.59
N LYS A 82 -0.73 17.36 10.37
CA LYS A 82 -1.88 17.03 11.22
C LYS A 82 -1.60 16.02 12.33
N GLY A 83 -0.33 15.74 12.66
CA GLY A 83 0.04 14.87 13.78
C GLY A 83 -0.12 13.37 13.51
N VAL A 84 -0.17 12.97 12.23
CA VAL A 84 -0.09 11.56 11.82
C VAL A 84 1.13 11.40 10.92
N ILE A 85 1.97 10.42 11.22
CA ILE A 85 3.15 10.09 10.41
C ILE A 85 2.89 8.75 9.71
N PHE A 86 3.18 8.68 8.41
CA PHE A 86 3.12 7.45 7.64
C PHE A 86 4.53 6.95 7.31
N LEU A 87 4.82 5.71 7.68
CA LEU A 87 6.10 5.03 7.44
C LEU A 87 5.84 3.71 6.72
N ALA A 88 6.70 3.38 5.76
CA ALA A 88 6.67 2.10 5.09
C ALA A 88 8.07 1.55 4.87
N ALA A 89 8.21 0.23 4.92
CA ALA A 89 9.46 -0.49 4.68
C ALA A 89 9.29 -1.51 3.55
N THR A 90 10.37 -1.74 2.80
CA THR A 90 10.44 -2.79 1.79
C THR A 90 11.89 -3.21 1.56
N ASN A 91 12.09 -4.48 1.22
CA ASN A 91 13.37 -5.01 0.76
C ASN A 91 13.46 -5.06 -0.78
N ARG A 92 12.35 -4.81 -1.50
CA ARG A 92 12.23 -4.96 -2.96
C ARG A 92 11.78 -3.67 -3.62
N ARG A 93 12.58 -2.61 -3.47
CA ARG A 93 12.30 -1.29 -4.05
C ARG A 93 12.08 -1.33 -5.57
N ASP A 94 12.78 -2.22 -6.26
CA ASP A 94 12.69 -2.46 -7.71
C ASP A 94 11.28 -2.88 -8.16
N LEU A 95 10.55 -3.58 -7.28
CA LEU A 95 9.20 -4.03 -7.52
C LEU A 95 8.12 -3.04 -7.14
N LEU A 96 8.41 -1.90 -6.52
CA LEU A 96 7.35 -0.97 -6.13
C LEU A 96 6.67 -0.31 -7.34
N ASP A 97 5.34 -0.13 -7.27
CA ASP A 97 4.59 0.68 -8.23
C ASP A 97 5.17 2.11 -8.22
N PRO A 98 5.66 2.62 -9.37
CA PRO A 98 6.26 3.95 -9.46
C PRO A 98 5.35 5.09 -8.99
N ALA A 99 4.03 4.86 -8.97
CA ALA A 99 3.07 5.82 -8.47
C ALA A 99 3.33 6.12 -6.98
N LEU A 100 3.68 5.15 -6.13
CA LEU A 100 4.03 5.43 -4.74
C LEU A 100 5.22 6.38 -4.62
N LEU A 101 6.16 6.32 -5.57
CA LEU A 101 7.38 7.10 -5.54
C LEU A 101 7.20 8.54 -6.05
N ARG A 102 6.01 8.92 -6.52
CA ARG A 102 5.71 10.28 -6.99
C ARG A 102 5.80 11.31 -5.85
N PRO A 103 6.19 12.57 -6.16
CA PRO A 103 6.16 13.65 -5.19
C PRO A 103 4.77 13.82 -4.55
N GLY A 104 4.72 14.12 -3.26
CA GLY A 104 3.48 14.30 -2.50
C GLY A 104 2.93 13.03 -1.83
N ARG A 105 3.59 11.86 -1.97
CA ARG A 105 3.19 10.60 -1.30
C ARG A 105 4.18 10.17 -0.23
N PHE A 106 5.46 10.03 -0.60
CA PHE A 106 6.55 9.86 0.34
C PHE A 106 7.53 11.03 0.23
N ASP A 107 7.58 11.86 1.26
CA ASP A 107 8.45 13.04 1.33
C ASP A 107 9.91 12.70 1.61
N ARG A 108 10.15 11.54 2.23
CA ARG A 108 11.46 11.06 2.61
C ARG A 108 11.61 9.60 2.21
N LYS A 109 12.77 9.28 1.64
CA LYS A 109 13.16 7.93 1.22
C LYS A 109 14.55 7.68 1.77
N VAL A 110 14.66 6.73 2.69
CA VAL A 110 15.91 6.34 3.32
C VAL A 110 16.30 4.98 2.77
N CYS A 111 17.51 4.88 2.21
CA CYS A 111 18.07 3.62 1.75
C CYS A 111 19.03 3.12 2.83
N PHE A 112 18.86 1.87 3.26
CA PHE A 112 19.82 1.21 4.13
C PHE A 112 20.76 0.38 3.26
N SER A 113 22.06 0.62 3.38
CA SER A 113 23.11 -0.24 2.81
C SER A 113 23.89 -0.81 3.98
N SER A 114 23.88 -2.13 4.11
CA SER A 114 24.78 -2.86 5.02
C SER A 114 26.19 -2.96 4.44
#